data_AF-A0A417CJI9-F1
#
_entry.id   AF-A0A417CJI9-F1
#
_cell.length_a   1.000
_cell.length_b   1.000
_cell.length_c   1.000
_cell.angle_alpha   90.00
_cell.angle_beta   90.00
_cell.angle_gamma   90.00
#
_symmetry.space_group_name_H-M   'P 1'
#
loop_
_entity.id
_entity.type
_entity.pdbx_description
1 polymer ?
#
loop_
_entity_poly.entity_id
_entity_poly.type
_entity_poly.pdbx_seq_one_letter_code
_entity_poly.pdbx_strand_id
1 'polypeptide(L)' 'TALDDSFIPEKMQGSFGPYTVPDNCYFMLGDNRNDSKDSRFWKNTFVRFDQIVGKAVVRYYPSIKLLGYEEP' A
#
# COMPACT_ATOMS: atom_id res chain seq x y z
N THR A 1 17.08 -7.52 -11.47
CA THR A 1 17.75 -6.19 -11.52
C THR A 1 16.88 -5.20 -10.80
N ALA A 2 17.45 -4.30 -10.00
CA ALA A 2 16.67 -3.20 -9.43
C ALA A 2 16.07 -2.38 -10.58
N LEU A 3 14.78 -2.02 -10.46
CA LEU A 3 14.13 -1.14 -11.43
C LEU A 3 14.79 0.25 -11.39
N ASP A 4 14.75 0.95 -12.52
CA ASP A 4 15.19 2.33 -12.57
C ASP A 4 14.20 3.23 -11.83
N ASP A 5 14.72 4.02 -10.89
CA ASP A 5 13.98 4.94 -10.03
C ASP A 5 13.80 6.33 -10.68
N SER A 6 14.10 6.50 -11.97
CA SER A 6 13.91 7.79 -12.67
C SER A 6 12.46 8.29 -12.69
N PHE A 7 11.48 7.40 -12.47
CA PHE A 7 10.05 7.71 -12.48
C PHE A 7 9.49 8.16 -11.13
N ILE A 8 10.24 8.02 -10.03
CA ILE A 8 9.76 8.42 -8.71
C ILE A 8 10.18 9.86 -8.38
N PRO A 9 9.28 10.70 -7.84
CA PRO A 9 9.59 12.08 -7.50
C PRO A 9 10.57 12.18 -6.34
N GLU A 10 10.63 11.17 -5.48
CA GLU A 10 11.52 11.10 -4.33
C GLU A 10 12.00 9.67 -4.11
N LYS A 11 13.27 9.50 -3.73
CA LYS A 11 13.81 8.19 -3.36
C LYS A 11 13.20 7.70 -2.07
N MET A 12 12.89 6.40 -2.02
CA MET A 12 12.39 5.78 -0.80
C MET A 12 13.48 5.81 0.29
N GLN A 13 13.09 6.21 1.49
CA GLN A 13 13.97 6.24 2.65
C GLN A 13 13.82 4.96 3.47
N GLY A 14 14.96 4.39 3.86
CA GLY A 14 15.02 3.17 4.66
C GLY A 14 14.89 1.88 3.85
N SER A 15 15.00 0.76 4.56
CA SER A 15 14.80 -0.58 4.02
C SER A 15 13.96 -1.37 5.02
N PHE A 16 13.09 -2.25 4.51
CA PHE A 16 12.27 -3.12 5.33
C PHE A 16 12.29 -4.54 4.77
N GLY A 17 12.44 -5.52 5.66
CA GLY A 17 12.40 -6.94 5.33
C GLY A 17 13.79 -7.62 5.26
N PRO A 18 13.82 -8.91 4.86
CA PRO A 18 12.66 -9.71 4.41
C PRO A 18 11.65 -9.96 5.52
N TYR A 19 10.37 -10.04 5.15
CA TYR A 19 9.27 -10.32 6.07
C TYR A 19 8.23 -11.20 5.37
N THR A 20 7.90 -12.33 5.98
CA THR A 20 6.84 -13.22 5.48
C THR A 20 5.54 -12.88 6.20
N VAL A 21 4.53 -12.51 5.44
CA VAL A 21 3.19 -12.21 5.97
C VAL A 21 2.52 -13.53 6.37
N PRO A 22 1.92 -13.63 7.58
CA PRO A 22 1.18 -14.81 7.98
C PRO A 22 -0.04 -15.08 7.08
N ASP A 23 -0.56 -16.30 7.15
CA ASP A 23 -1.78 -16.68 6.44
C ASP A 23 -2.95 -15.78 6.84
N ASN A 24 -3.82 -15.48 5.86
CA ASN A 24 -5.01 -14.63 6.02
C ASN A 24 -4.72 -13.22 6.56
N CYS A 25 -3.50 -12.74 6.36
CA CYS A 25 -3.04 -11.41 6.75
C CYS A 25 -2.48 -10.65 5.55
N TYR A 26 -2.42 -9.33 5.69
CA TYR A 26 -2.04 -8.41 4.62
C TYR A 26 -1.00 -7.42 5.13
N PHE A 27 0.01 -7.16 4.31
CA PHE A 27 1.00 -6.13 4.55
C PHE A 27 0.57 -4.85 3.84
N MET A 28 0.37 -3.76 4.59
CA MET A 28 -0.17 -2.52 4.08
C MET A 28 0.95 -1.52 3.79
N LEU A 29 0.88 -0.85 2.65
CA LEU A 29 1.78 0.23 2.26
C LEU A 29 0.95 1.43 1.80
N GLY A 30 1.36 2.62 2.23
CA GLY A 30 0.84 3.86 1.66
C GLY A 30 1.56 4.22 0.35
N ASP A 31 0.87 4.90 -0.55
CA ASP A 31 1.45 5.37 -1.80
C ASP A 31 2.54 6.43 -1.57
N ASN A 32 2.33 7.33 -0.59
CA ASN A 32 3.35 8.29 -0.17
C ASN A 32 4.36 7.61 0.77
N ARG A 33 5.32 6.89 0.17
CA ARG A 33 6.19 5.93 0.87
C ARG A 33 6.98 6.51 2.02
N ASN A 34 7.48 7.74 1.90
CA ASN A 34 8.32 8.36 2.92
C ASN A 34 7.52 8.97 4.08
N ASP A 35 6.23 9.24 3.88
CA ASP A 35 5.35 9.86 4.89
C ASP A 35 4.19 8.94 5.32
N SER A 36 4.33 7.64 5.06
CA SER A 36 3.34 6.64 5.43
C SER A 36 3.78 5.88 6.67
N LYS A 37 3.04 6.03 7.76
CA LYS A 37 3.16 5.17 8.95
C LYS A 37 2.34 3.90 8.72
N ASP A 38 2.88 2.99 7.93
CA ASP A 38 2.22 1.73 7.57
C ASP A 38 2.90 0.50 8.21
N SER A 39 2.63 -0.69 7.68
CA SER A 39 3.10 -1.98 8.19
C SER A 39 4.61 -2.06 8.42
N ARG A 40 5.42 -1.23 7.73
CA ARG A 40 6.87 -1.16 7.93
C ARG A 40 7.26 -0.66 9.33
N PHE A 41 6.39 0.15 9.94
CA PHE A 41 6.68 0.87 11.19
C PHE A 41 5.78 0.45 12.36
N TRP A 42 4.66 -0.22 12.09
CA TRP A 42 3.75 -0.69 13.14
C TRP A 42 4.37 -1.82 13.97
N LYS A 43 4.01 -1.86 15.27
CA LYS A 43 4.38 -3.00 16.13
C LYS A 43 3.75 -4.31 15.64
N ASN A 44 2.50 -4.23 15.18
CA ASN A 44 1.85 -5.32 14.47
C ASN A 44 1.94 -5.02 12.96
N THR A 45 2.84 -5.71 12.27
CA THR A 45 3.25 -5.41 10.88
C THR A 45 2.22 -5.84 9.83
N PHE A 46 1.06 -6.35 10.23
CA PHE A 46 0.03 -6.83 9.31
C PHE A 46 -1.38 -6.51 9.79
N VAL A 47 -2.33 -6.57 8.87
CA VAL A 47 -3.77 -6.49 9.12
C VAL A 47 -4.38 -7.84 8.78
N ARG A 48 -5.21 -8.40 9.66
CA ARG A 48 -5.92 -9.65 9.35
C ARG A 48 -7.09 -9.39 8.40
N PHE A 49 -7.49 -10.39 7.63
CA PHE A 49 -8.62 -10.28 6.70
C PHE A 49 -9.91 -9.79 7.36
N ASP A 50 -10.23 -10.30 8.55
CA ASP A 50 -11.44 -9.94 9.33
C ASP A 50 -11.46 -8.48 9.80
N GLN A 51 -10.33 -7.77 9.72
CA GLN A 51 -10.23 -6.36 10.05
C GLN A 51 -10.41 -5.43 8.84
N ILE A 52 -10.48 -5.99 7.62
CA ILE A 52 -10.67 -5.23 6.39
C ILE A 52 -12.16 -4.94 6.21
N VAL A 53 -12.51 -3.66 6.22
CA VAL A 53 -13.91 -3.22 6.05
C VAL A 53 -14.35 -3.25 4.58
N GLY A 54 -13.46 -2.95 3.64
CA GLY A 54 -13.78 -2.98 2.21
C GLY A 54 -12.70 -2.39 1.30
N LYS A 55 -12.99 -2.39 -0.01
CA LYS A 55 -12.12 -1.83 -1.07
C LYS A 55 -12.61 -0.44 -1.48
N ALA A 56 -11.70 0.53 -1.59
CA ALA A 56 -12.02 1.83 -2.16
C ALA A 56 -12.26 1.70 -3.69
N VAL A 57 -13.50 1.89 -4.12
CA VAL A 57 -13.91 1.74 -5.54
C VAL A 57 -14.41 3.04 -6.17
N VAL A 58 -14.66 4.10 -5.39
CA VAL A 58 -15.12 5.38 -5.93
C VAL A 58 -14.37 6.50 -5.25
N ARG A 59 -13.90 7.46 -6.06
CA ARG A 59 -13.49 8.78 -5.59
C ARG A 59 -14.65 9.73 -5.81
N TYR A 60 -15.08 10.45 -4.77
CA TYR A 60 -16.18 11.41 -4.84
C TYR A 60 -15.72 12.83 -5.24
N TYR A 61 -14.60 13.30 -4.71
CA TYR A 61 -14.06 14.66 -4.92
C TYR A 61 -12.64 14.61 -5.53
N PRO A 62 -12.23 15.54 -6.43
CA PRO A 62 -12.97 16.70 -6.95
C PRO A 62 -14.03 16.35 -8.01
N SER A 63 -14.08 15.10 -8.44
CA SER A 63 -15.10 14.57 -9.33
C SER A 63 -15.34 13.09 -9.04
N ILE A 64 -16.56 12.64 -9.29
CA ILE A 64 -16.96 11.24 -9.17
C ILE A 64 -16.20 10.42 -10.22
N LYS A 65 -15.41 9.45 -9.75
CA LYS A 65 -14.65 8.52 -10.59
C LYS A 65 -14.70 7.12 -10.02
N LEU A 66 -15.05 6.14 -10.85
CA LEU A 66 -14.88 4.72 -10.53
C LEU A 66 -13.38 4.39 -10.53
N LEU A 67 -12.90 3.83 -9.43
CA LEU A 67 -11.52 3.40 -9.23
C LEU A 67 -11.43 1.89 -9.51
N GLY A 68 -10.42 1.47 -10.27
CA GLY A 68 -10.16 0.05 -10.50
C GLY A 68 -11.10 -0.65 -11.48
N TYR A 69 -11.56 0.05 -12.54
CA TYR A 69 -11.99 -0.63 -13.75
C TYR A 69 -10.72 -1.03 -14.53
N GLU A 70 -10.30 -2.26 -14.34
CA GLU A 70 -9.48 -2.94 -15.34
C GLU A 70 -10.49 -3.55 -16.32
N GLU A 71 -10.38 -3.23 -17.61
CA GLU A 71 -11.09 -4.06 -18.60
C GLU A 71 -10.64 -5.52 -18.40
N PRO A 72 -11.56 -6.49 -18.50
CA PRO A 72 -11.19 -7.90 -18.48
C PRO A 72 -10.18 -8.26 -19.58
#